data_AF-S4TLA8-F1
#
_entry.id   AF-S4TLA8-F1
#
_cell.length_a   1.000
_cell.length_b   1.000
_cell.length_c   1.000
_cell.angle_alpha   90.00
_cell.angle_beta   90.00
_cell.angle_gamma   90.00
#
_symmetry.space_group_name_H-M   'P 1'
#
loop_
_entity.id
_entity.type
_entity.pdbx_description
1 polymer ?
#
loop_
_entity_poly.entity_id
_entity_poly.type
_entity_poly.pdbx_seq_one_letter_code
_entity_poly.pdbx_strand_id
1 'polypeptide(L)'
;MAERIAASLLPAASPSPSTRRATVAAAAAAASFPSPCSARTGLRLRSHQPLLSQKAAGRGRGVRVVRCMAASDAAQLKGAREDIKDLLKTTYCHPILVRLGWHDSGTYDKNIEEWPQRGGADGSLRFDAELSHGANAGLINALKLIQPIKDKYPGITYADLFQLASATAIEEAGGPKIPMKYGRVDVTAAEQCPPEGRLPDAGPRDPAEHLREVFYRMGLDDKEIVALSGAHTLGRARPDRSGWGKPETKYTKDGPGEPGGQSWTVGWLKFDNSYFKDMKFLSQLPSEEQKEQDLLVLPTDAALFEDPSFKVYAEKYAEDQEAFFKDYAEAHAKLSDLGAKFDPPEGFSLDDDMSAAPADEKTEEAISFVAAAPPPVAPEPEPAAEPTPEPVAAAVATATVDDNNGAAPQPEPFVAAKYSYGKRELSESMKQRIRAEYEGFGGSPDKPMQSNYFLNIMILIAGLAFLTSLVGN
;
A
#
# COMPACT_ATOMS: atom_id res chain seq x y z
N MET A 1 -54.73 -4.87 -32.25
CA MET A 1 -55.99 -4.15 -32.50
C MET A 1 -56.57 -3.73 -31.15
N ALA A 2 -56.91 -2.43 -31.04
CA ALA A 2 -57.63 -1.72 -29.97
C ALA A 2 -56.93 -1.67 -28.59
N GLU A 3 -56.36 -0.55 -28.08
CA GLU A 3 -56.93 0.79 -27.77
C GLU A 3 -58.18 0.70 -26.87
N ARG A 4 -58.41 1.46 -25.77
CA ARG A 4 -57.86 2.72 -25.23
C ARG A 4 -58.65 3.10 -23.94
N ILE A 5 -58.21 4.17 -23.25
CA ILE A 5 -58.95 5.10 -22.33
C ILE A 5 -59.15 4.65 -20.87
N ALA A 6 -59.03 5.48 -19.82
CA ALA A 6 -58.35 6.76 -19.55
C ALA A 6 -58.46 7.09 -18.03
N ALA A 7 -57.41 7.74 -17.52
CA ALA A 7 -57.29 8.77 -16.46
C ALA A 7 -58.56 9.32 -15.75
N SER A 8 -58.49 9.61 -14.43
CA SER A 8 -58.14 10.94 -13.87
C SER A 8 -58.58 11.19 -12.39
N LEU A 9 -57.80 12.02 -11.68
CA LEU A 9 -58.10 12.95 -10.56
C LEU A 9 -58.02 12.51 -9.06
N LEU A 10 -57.07 13.13 -8.36
CA LEU A 10 -56.92 13.40 -6.90
C LEU A 10 -57.84 14.58 -6.45
N PRO A 11 -57.69 15.19 -5.24
CA PRO A 11 -57.95 14.72 -3.86
C PRO A 11 -58.83 15.73 -3.04
N ALA A 12 -59.38 15.33 -1.88
CA ALA A 12 -59.89 16.21 -0.79
C ALA A 12 -60.47 15.30 0.32
N ALA A 13 -60.66 15.64 1.60
CA ALA A 13 -60.13 16.58 2.57
C ALA A 13 -60.74 16.15 3.94
N SER A 14 -60.20 16.66 5.04
CA SER A 14 -60.38 16.30 6.47
C SER A 14 -61.82 16.31 7.04
N PRO A 15 -61.99 15.94 8.33
CA PRO A 15 -62.18 17.02 9.31
C PRO A 15 -61.51 16.80 10.69
N SER A 16 -61.13 17.92 11.32
CA SER A 16 -60.83 18.06 12.76
C SER A 16 -62.07 18.57 13.52
N PRO A 17 -62.08 18.54 14.88
CA PRO A 17 -61.84 19.79 15.67
C PRO A 17 -60.98 19.54 16.95
N SER A 18 -60.02 20.41 17.29
CA SER A 18 -60.09 21.56 18.25
C SER A 18 -60.30 21.11 19.73
N THR A 19 -59.69 21.64 20.80
CA THR A 19 -58.84 22.81 21.11
C THR A 19 -58.44 22.71 22.60
N ARG A 20 -57.24 23.13 23.00
CA ARG A 20 -57.05 24.20 24.00
C ARG A 20 -55.58 24.60 24.14
N ARG A 21 -55.38 25.91 24.00
CA ARG A 21 -54.16 26.68 24.18
C ARG A 21 -54.39 27.59 25.39
N ALA A 22 -53.39 27.79 26.23
CA ALA A 22 -53.36 28.93 27.14
C ALA A 22 -51.92 29.47 27.24
N THR A 23 -51.79 30.72 26.82
CA THR A 23 -50.72 31.71 27.04
C THR A 23 -50.70 32.15 28.53
N VAL A 24 -49.69 32.82 29.12
CA VAL A 24 -49.24 34.21 28.91
C VAL A 24 -48.04 34.54 29.85
N ALA A 25 -47.06 35.28 29.31
CA ALA A 25 -46.19 36.38 29.85
C ALA A 25 -45.12 36.25 30.97
N ALA A 26 -44.15 37.14 30.76
CA ALA A 26 -42.90 37.49 31.43
C ALA A 26 -43.03 38.30 32.74
N ALA A 27 -41.94 38.35 33.52
CA ALA A 27 -41.41 39.57 34.16
C ALA A 27 -40.00 39.32 34.77
N ALA A 28 -39.22 40.40 34.83
CA ALA A 28 -37.82 40.51 35.24
C ALA A 28 -37.62 40.91 36.72
N ALA A 29 -36.36 40.79 37.20
CA ALA A 29 -35.65 41.53 38.27
C ALA A 29 -34.76 40.56 39.09
N ALA A 30 -33.42 40.63 39.08
CA ALA A 30 -32.48 41.64 39.60
C ALA A 30 -32.02 41.39 41.06
N ALA A 31 -30.76 41.77 41.31
CA ALA A 31 -29.98 41.87 42.56
C ALA A 31 -29.17 40.63 42.99
N SER A 32 -27.96 40.72 43.55
CA SER A 32 -26.94 41.77 43.73
C SER A 32 -25.71 41.12 44.40
N PHE A 33 -24.54 41.72 44.22
CA PHE A 33 -23.21 41.39 44.77
C PHE A 33 -23.11 41.38 46.32
N PRO A 34 -21.96 41.01 46.92
CA PRO A 34 -20.84 41.97 47.08
C PRO A 34 -19.41 41.42 46.88
N SER A 35 -18.54 42.26 46.33
CA SER A 35 -17.07 42.29 46.54
C SER A 35 -16.72 42.92 47.90
N PRO A 36 -15.45 42.88 48.35
CA PRO A 36 -14.58 44.07 48.21
C PRO A 36 -13.13 43.70 47.81
N CYS A 37 -12.49 44.36 46.83
CA CYS A 37 -11.77 45.64 46.89
C CYS A 37 -10.63 45.73 47.93
N SER A 38 -9.37 45.75 47.45
CA SER A 38 -8.56 46.98 47.45
C SER A 38 -7.30 46.85 46.61
N ALA A 39 -7.13 47.85 45.74
CA ALA A 39 -5.97 48.12 44.91
C ALA A 39 -4.81 48.74 45.71
N ARG A 40 -3.59 48.69 45.16
CA ARG A 40 -2.80 49.93 44.99
C ARG A 40 -1.71 49.80 43.92
N THR A 41 -1.68 50.86 43.15
CA THR A 41 -0.83 51.28 42.03
C THR A 41 0.60 51.61 42.46
N GLY A 42 1.57 51.48 41.54
CA GLY A 42 2.91 52.02 41.69
C GLY A 42 3.75 51.89 40.42
N LEU A 43 3.98 53.01 39.74
CA LEU A 43 4.68 53.17 38.46
C LEU A 43 6.16 53.56 38.69
N ARG A 44 7.05 53.23 37.72
CA ARG A 44 8.40 53.82 37.45
C ARG A 44 9.53 53.39 38.42
N LEU A 45 10.83 53.30 38.06
CA LEU A 45 11.64 53.73 36.92
C LEU A 45 12.97 52.91 36.86
N ARG A 46 13.61 52.92 35.68
CA ARG A 46 14.96 52.44 35.28
C ARG A 46 16.11 52.55 36.30
N SER A 47 17.10 51.63 36.24
CA SER A 47 18.50 51.97 35.88
C SER A 47 19.47 50.75 35.80
N HIS A 48 20.23 50.71 34.70
CA HIS A 48 21.63 50.29 34.48
C HIS A 48 22.25 48.99 35.07
N GLN A 49 22.44 48.00 34.16
CA GLN A 49 23.64 47.18 33.78
C GLN A 49 25.02 47.40 34.49
N PRO A 50 26.06 46.54 34.29
CA PRO A 50 26.16 45.17 33.72
C PRO A 50 27.22 44.22 34.40
N LEU A 51 27.47 43.06 33.76
CA LEU A 51 28.67 42.19 33.74
C LEU A 51 28.83 41.08 34.80
N LEU A 52 28.81 39.81 34.35
CA LEU A 52 30.05 39.02 34.22
C LEU A 52 29.84 37.70 33.45
N SER A 53 30.81 37.46 32.57
CA SER A 53 31.07 36.28 31.75
C SER A 53 31.38 35.04 32.59
N GLN A 54 30.81 33.88 32.24
CA GLN A 54 31.52 32.60 32.35
C GLN A 54 31.24 31.72 31.13
N LYS A 55 32.30 31.54 30.34
CA LYS A 55 32.45 30.47 29.35
C LYS A 55 32.54 29.13 30.09
N ALA A 56 31.75 28.15 29.67
CA ALA A 56 32.04 26.74 29.90
C ALA A 56 32.09 26.03 28.53
N ALA A 57 33.30 25.65 28.12
CA ALA A 57 33.56 24.86 26.93
C ALA A 57 33.23 23.39 27.22
N GLY A 58 32.04 22.96 26.85
CA GLY A 58 31.66 21.55 26.78
C GLY A 58 31.88 21.03 25.37
N ARG A 59 32.94 20.23 25.17
CA ARG A 59 33.24 19.53 23.91
C ARG A 59 32.27 18.35 23.75
N GLY A 60 31.02 18.66 23.42
CA GLY A 60 30.02 17.67 23.04
C GLY A 60 30.27 17.25 21.59
N ARG A 61 30.62 15.98 21.39
CA ARG A 61 30.65 15.34 20.08
C ARG A 61 29.19 15.23 19.63
N GLY A 62 28.72 16.28 18.95
CA GLY A 62 27.37 16.35 18.41
C GLY A 62 27.16 15.18 17.45
N VAL A 63 26.25 14.29 17.81
CA VAL A 63 25.61 13.40 16.83
C VAL A 63 24.99 14.34 15.81
N ARG A 64 25.51 14.30 14.58
CA ARG A 64 24.95 15.06 13.46
C ARG A 64 23.61 14.41 13.15
N VAL A 65 22.54 14.91 13.78
CA VAL A 65 21.18 14.64 13.33
C VAL A 65 21.10 15.30 11.96
N VAL A 66 21.29 14.51 10.90
CA VAL A 66 21.05 14.98 9.54
C VAL A 66 19.55 15.15 9.45
N ARG A 67 19.11 16.39 9.64
CA ARG A 67 17.73 16.80 9.41
C ARG A 67 17.56 16.85 7.89
N CYS A 68 17.33 15.70 7.26
CA CYS A 68 17.10 15.61 5.81
C CYS A 68 15.74 16.22 5.48
N MET A 69 15.70 17.55 5.35
CA MET A 69 14.72 18.22 4.49
C MET A 69 15.26 18.38 3.07
N ALA A 70 16.40 17.77 2.78
CA ALA A 70 17.09 17.87 1.50
C ALA A 70 16.60 16.76 0.58
N ALA A 71 16.38 17.11 -0.69
CA ALA A 71 16.10 16.16 -1.75
C ALA A 71 17.23 15.15 -1.97
N SER A 72 16.88 14.09 -2.69
CA SER A 72 17.78 12.98 -2.99
C SER A 72 18.97 13.38 -3.88
N ASP A 73 20.12 12.76 -3.62
CA ASP A 73 21.28 12.81 -4.50
C ASP A 73 21.10 11.87 -5.71
N ALA A 74 21.27 12.41 -6.92
CA ALA A 74 21.03 11.67 -8.17
C ALA A 74 21.96 10.47 -8.37
N ALA A 75 23.24 10.57 -7.99
CA ALA A 75 24.18 9.47 -8.13
C ALA A 75 23.85 8.32 -7.16
N GLN A 76 23.44 8.64 -5.94
CA GLN A 76 22.97 7.65 -4.98
C GLN A 76 21.66 7.00 -5.41
N LEU A 77 20.72 7.73 -6.02
CA LEU A 77 19.51 7.13 -6.59
C LEU A 77 19.82 6.12 -7.71
N LYS A 78 20.80 6.41 -8.58
CA LYS A 78 21.26 5.46 -9.60
C LYS A 78 21.82 4.19 -8.96
N GLY A 79 22.65 4.32 -7.91
CA GLY A 79 23.15 3.17 -7.15
C GLY A 79 22.04 2.38 -6.45
N ALA A 80 21.06 3.08 -5.85
CA ALA A 80 19.91 2.46 -5.22
C ALA A 80 19.05 1.68 -6.21
N ARG A 81 18.87 2.19 -7.44
CA ARG A 81 18.14 1.50 -8.52
C ARG A 81 18.74 0.14 -8.81
N GLU A 82 20.07 0.05 -8.94
CA GLU A 82 20.75 -1.22 -9.23
C GLU A 82 20.63 -2.21 -8.05
N ASP A 83 20.78 -1.74 -6.81
CA ASP A 83 20.57 -2.60 -5.64
C ASP A 83 19.10 -3.08 -5.51
N ILE A 84 18.13 -2.27 -5.94
CA ILE A 84 16.72 -2.68 -6.01
C ILE A 84 16.54 -3.78 -7.05
N LYS A 85 17.15 -3.67 -8.24
CA LYS A 85 17.08 -4.75 -9.25
C LYS A 85 17.63 -6.07 -8.70
N ASP A 86 18.72 -6.02 -7.96
CA ASP A 86 19.29 -7.22 -7.33
C ASP A 86 18.39 -7.78 -6.21
N LEU A 87 17.79 -6.91 -5.40
CA LEU A 87 16.77 -7.29 -4.42
C LEU A 87 15.58 -8.00 -5.10
N LEU A 88 15.10 -7.47 -6.22
CA LEU A 88 13.97 -8.00 -6.97
C LEU A 88 14.26 -9.41 -7.54
N LYS A 89 15.44 -9.60 -8.13
CA LYS A 89 15.90 -10.91 -8.66
C LYS A 89 16.03 -11.98 -7.58
N THR A 90 16.39 -11.58 -6.36
CA THR A 90 16.67 -12.52 -5.26
C THR A 90 15.42 -12.83 -4.42
N THR A 91 14.53 -11.86 -4.23
CA THR A 91 13.40 -11.99 -3.30
C THR A 91 12.04 -12.04 -3.98
N TYR A 92 11.95 -11.70 -5.27
CA TYR A 92 10.71 -11.64 -6.04
C TYR A 92 9.66 -10.68 -5.44
N CYS A 93 10.11 -9.65 -4.73
CA CYS A 93 9.23 -8.73 -4.02
C CYS A 93 8.61 -7.60 -4.88
N HIS A 94 8.60 -7.75 -6.22
CA HIS A 94 8.04 -6.74 -7.15
C HIS A 94 6.67 -6.21 -6.68
N PRO A 95 5.66 -7.07 -6.38
CA PRO A 95 4.32 -6.58 -6.12
C PRO A 95 4.21 -5.74 -4.84
N ILE A 96 4.99 -6.07 -3.79
CA ILE A 96 4.90 -5.34 -2.52
C ILE A 96 5.59 -3.97 -2.62
N LEU A 97 6.60 -3.81 -3.48
CA LEU A 97 7.24 -2.51 -3.72
C LEU A 97 6.34 -1.61 -4.56
N VAL A 98 5.61 -2.15 -5.53
CA VAL A 98 4.58 -1.41 -6.27
C VAL A 98 3.49 -0.92 -5.33
N ARG A 99 2.98 -1.83 -4.46
CA ARG A 99 1.98 -1.46 -3.44
C ARG A 99 2.52 -0.42 -2.46
N LEU A 100 3.78 -0.49 -2.04
CA LEU A 100 4.38 0.50 -1.15
C LEU A 100 4.34 1.91 -1.77
N GLY A 101 4.78 2.05 -3.02
CA GLY A 101 4.74 3.35 -3.72
C GLY A 101 3.32 3.87 -3.92
N TRP A 102 2.37 3.00 -4.29
CA TRP A 102 0.94 3.35 -4.37
C TRP A 102 0.39 3.85 -3.03
N HIS A 103 0.67 3.16 -1.93
CA HIS A 103 0.08 3.48 -0.63
C HIS A 103 0.63 4.78 -0.03
N ASP A 104 1.88 5.15 -0.31
CA ASP A 104 2.43 6.46 0.10
C ASP A 104 1.69 7.58 -0.68
N SER A 105 1.64 7.48 -2.01
CA SER A 105 0.94 8.44 -2.87
C SER A 105 -0.58 8.50 -2.66
N GLY A 106 -1.21 7.36 -2.35
CA GLY A 106 -2.66 7.17 -2.35
C GLY A 106 -3.41 7.93 -1.25
N THR A 107 -2.67 8.52 -0.30
CA THR A 107 -3.21 9.37 0.76
C THR A 107 -3.43 10.81 0.32
N TYR A 108 -3.08 11.17 -0.92
CA TYR A 108 -3.22 12.53 -1.41
C TYR A 108 -4.68 13.01 -1.44
N ASP A 109 -4.88 14.27 -1.07
CA ASP A 109 -6.13 15.01 -1.23
C ASP A 109 -5.88 16.34 -1.94
N LYS A 110 -6.40 16.46 -3.17
CA LYS A 110 -6.25 17.65 -4.01
C LYS A 110 -6.92 18.91 -3.44
N ASN A 111 -7.81 18.75 -2.46
CA ASN A 111 -8.52 19.86 -1.83
C ASN A 111 -7.75 20.48 -0.66
N ILE A 112 -6.59 19.91 -0.30
CA ILE A 112 -5.70 20.44 0.73
C ILE A 112 -4.45 21.00 0.04
N GLU A 113 -4.15 22.28 0.26
CA GLU A 113 -3.04 22.94 -0.43
C GLU A 113 -1.69 22.68 0.25
N GLU A 114 -1.69 22.67 1.59
CA GLU A 114 -0.49 22.67 2.41
C GLU A 114 0.23 21.32 2.41
N TRP A 115 1.56 21.38 2.22
CA TRP A 115 2.44 20.26 2.45
C TRP A 115 2.92 20.23 3.92
N PRO A 116 2.90 19.08 4.61
CA PRO A 116 2.51 17.74 4.13
C PRO A 116 1.05 17.33 4.42
N GLN A 117 0.18 18.22 4.89
CA GLN A 117 -1.21 17.89 5.31
C GLN A 117 -2.04 17.26 4.19
N ARG A 118 -1.74 17.62 2.94
CA ARG A 118 -2.35 17.03 1.74
C ARG A 118 -2.02 15.57 1.51
N GLY A 119 -1.07 14.97 2.24
CA GLY A 119 -0.57 13.61 2.04
C GLY A 119 0.12 13.43 0.69
N GLY A 120 0.26 12.18 0.25
CA GLY A 120 0.90 11.81 -1.01
C GLY A 120 2.35 11.32 -0.83
N ALA A 121 3.12 11.36 -1.91
CA ALA A 121 4.47 10.79 -1.96
C ALA A 121 5.50 11.64 -1.18
N ASP A 122 5.46 11.56 0.14
CA ASP A 122 6.28 12.32 1.08
C ASP A 122 7.01 11.41 2.10
N GLY A 123 6.93 10.09 1.91
CA GLY A 123 7.62 9.09 2.71
C GLY A 123 7.03 8.91 4.12
N SER A 124 5.89 9.52 4.44
CA SER A 124 5.22 9.42 5.75
C SER A 124 4.88 7.97 6.11
N LEU A 125 4.62 7.13 5.11
CA LEU A 125 4.34 5.70 5.25
C LEU A 125 5.45 4.89 5.95
N ARG A 126 6.64 5.45 6.18
CA ARG A 126 7.68 4.77 6.98
C ARG A 126 7.41 4.78 8.48
N PHE A 127 6.53 5.66 8.97
CA PHE A 127 6.23 5.79 10.39
C PHE A 127 5.17 4.78 10.84
N ASP A 128 5.32 4.28 12.06
CA ASP A 128 4.40 3.29 12.65
C ASP A 128 2.95 3.79 12.72
N ALA A 129 2.76 5.10 12.95
CA ALA A 129 1.46 5.77 12.97
C ALA A 129 0.63 5.45 11.72
N GLU A 130 1.25 5.51 10.54
CA GLU A 130 0.58 5.23 9.27
C GLU A 130 0.70 3.76 8.83
N LEU A 131 1.81 3.08 9.12
CA LEU A 131 1.96 1.64 8.85
C LEU A 131 0.93 0.78 9.56
N SER A 132 0.43 1.25 10.71
CA SER A 132 -0.58 0.56 11.52
C SER A 132 -2.00 0.70 10.98
N HIS A 133 -2.24 1.57 9.98
CA HIS A 133 -3.53 1.66 9.30
C HIS A 133 -3.89 0.31 8.64
N GLY A 134 -5.18 -0.06 8.67
CA GLY A 134 -5.65 -1.36 8.18
C GLY A 134 -5.30 -1.60 6.70
N ALA A 135 -5.46 -0.58 5.86
CA ALA A 135 -5.08 -0.66 4.44
C ALA A 135 -3.58 -0.90 4.22
N ASN A 136 -2.71 -0.57 5.19
CA ASN A 136 -1.26 -0.72 5.10
C ASN A 136 -0.73 -2.05 5.68
N ALA A 137 -1.64 -2.95 6.11
CA ALA A 137 -1.27 -4.26 6.63
C ALA A 137 -0.24 -4.99 5.74
N GLY A 138 0.88 -5.38 6.35
CA GLY A 138 2.00 -6.07 5.72
C GLY A 138 3.06 -5.18 5.05
N LEU A 139 2.85 -3.86 4.87
CA LEU A 139 3.83 -2.98 4.22
C LEU A 139 5.11 -2.75 5.03
N ILE A 140 5.08 -3.00 6.34
CA ILE A 140 6.30 -3.08 7.17
C ILE A 140 7.34 -4.05 6.59
N ASN A 141 6.91 -5.11 5.89
CA ASN A 141 7.85 -6.05 5.25
C ASN A 141 8.53 -5.42 4.03
N ALA A 142 7.84 -4.59 3.25
CA ALA A 142 8.45 -3.83 2.17
C ALA A 142 9.49 -2.86 2.71
N LEU A 143 9.16 -2.13 3.80
CA LEU A 143 10.09 -1.20 4.45
C LEU A 143 11.35 -1.93 4.94
N LYS A 144 11.21 -3.11 5.57
CA LYS A 144 12.34 -3.94 5.99
C LYS A 144 13.25 -4.37 4.83
N LEU A 145 12.68 -4.66 3.65
CA LEU A 145 13.44 -5.07 2.47
C LEU A 145 14.28 -3.93 1.90
N ILE A 146 13.74 -2.70 1.88
CA ILE A 146 14.44 -1.53 1.33
C ILE A 146 15.29 -0.79 2.36
N GLN A 147 15.14 -1.05 3.66
CA GLN A 147 15.92 -0.39 4.71
C GLN A 147 17.44 -0.54 4.54
N PRO A 148 18.00 -1.72 4.18
CA PRO A 148 19.43 -1.84 3.91
C PRO A 148 19.91 -0.96 2.75
N ILE A 149 19.06 -0.76 1.73
CA ILE A 149 19.35 0.14 0.59
C ILE A 149 19.35 1.59 1.08
N LYS A 150 18.33 1.97 1.87
CA LYS A 150 18.26 3.31 2.49
C LYS A 150 19.48 3.62 3.37
N ASP A 151 19.97 2.64 4.13
CA ASP A 151 21.13 2.78 5.01
C ASP A 151 22.43 2.94 4.22
N LYS A 152 22.55 2.23 3.08
CA LYS A 152 23.68 2.35 2.15
C LYS A 152 23.72 3.71 1.46
N TYR A 153 22.56 4.32 1.20
CA TYR A 153 22.42 5.61 0.52
C TYR A 153 21.78 6.67 1.44
N PRO A 154 22.54 7.27 2.37
CA PRO A 154 21.98 8.25 3.31
C PRO A 154 21.46 9.52 2.63
N GLY A 155 21.91 9.81 1.40
CA GLY A 155 21.52 10.96 0.61
C GLY A 155 20.25 10.80 -0.21
N ILE A 156 19.54 9.66 -0.15
CA ILE A 156 18.20 9.51 -0.76
C ILE A 156 17.13 9.63 0.31
N THR A 157 15.99 10.22 -0.05
CA THR A 157 14.79 10.28 0.81
C THR A 157 14.03 8.96 0.76
N TYR A 158 13.22 8.68 1.78
CA TYR A 158 12.29 7.55 1.74
C TYR A 158 11.23 7.74 0.65
N ALA A 159 10.73 8.97 0.49
CA ALA A 159 9.78 9.34 -0.55
C ALA A 159 10.27 8.94 -1.96
N ASP A 160 11.50 9.31 -2.33
CA ASP A 160 12.06 8.88 -3.62
C ASP A 160 12.39 7.40 -3.66
N LEU A 161 12.84 6.79 -2.56
CA LEU A 161 13.15 5.37 -2.51
C LEU A 161 11.90 4.50 -2.75
N PHE A 162 10.74 4.87 -2.20
CA PHE A 162 9.48 4.14 -2.39
C PHE A 162 9.04 4.18 -3.86
N GLN A 163 9.09 5.36 -4.48
CA GLN A 163 8.68 5.53 -5.87
C GLN A 163 9.71 4.93 -6.84
N LEU A 164 11.02 5.02 -6.54
CA LEU A 164 12.08 4.33 -7.28
C LEU A 164 11.88 2.82 -7.24
N ALA A 165 11.60 2.27 -6.06
CA ALA A 165 11.37 0.84 -5.87
C ALA A 165 10.12 0.35 -6.63
N SER A 166 9.03 1.11 -6.57
CA SER A 166 7.79 0.83 -7.32
C SER A 166 8.04 0.84 -8.83
N ALA A 167 8.61 1.90 -9.38
CA ALA A 167 8.83 2.01 -10.82
C ALA A 167 9.83 0.95 -11.35
N THR A 168 10.91 0.69 -10.60
CA THR A 168 11.88 -0.36 -10.96
C THR A 168 11.23 -1.74 -10.92
N ALA A 169 10.33 -1.99 -9.96
CA ALA A 169 9.60 -3.26 -9.88
C ALA A 169 8.66 -3.48 -11.07
N ILE A 170 8.05 -2.42 -11.62
CA ILE A 170 7.24 -2.50 -12.85
C ILE A 170 8.12 -2.86 -14.05
N GLU A 171 9.22 -2.14 -14.24
CA GLU A 171 10.12 -2.34 -15.37
C GLU A 171 10.77 -3.73 -15.36
N GLU A 172 11.29 -4.18 -14.20
CA GLU A 172 11.90 -5.52 -14.05
C GLU A 172 10.87 -6.66 -14.18
N ALA A 173 9.59 -6.39 -13.94
CA ALA A 173 8.51 -7.35 -14.19
C ALA A 173 8.07 -7.40 -15.67
N GLY A 174 8.71 -6.64 -16.57
CA GLY A 174 8.39 -6.57 -18.00
C GLY A 174 7.36 -5.52 -18.39
N GLY A 175 7.04 -4.60 -17.46
CA GLY A 175 6.12 -3.49 -17.70
C GLY A 175 6.76 -2.33 -18.47
N PRO A 176 5.99 -1.25 -18.70
CA PRO A 176 6.49 -0.09 -19.42
C PRO A 176 7.53 0.68 -18.60
N LYS A 177 8.45 1.37 -19.30
CA LYS A 177 9.30 2.37 -18.68
C LYS A 177 8.45 3.56 -18.24
N ILE A 178 8.46 3.86 -16.94
CA ILE A 178 7.69 4.97 -16.36
C ILE A 178 8.53 6.25 -16.45
N PRO A 179 7.98 7.38 -16.95
CA PRO A 179 8.68 8.66 -17.02
C PRO A 179 8.80 9.32 -15.63
N MET A 180 9.63 8.73 -14.78
CA MET A 180 9.81 9.14 -13.39
C MET A 180 10.65 10.41 -13.28
N LYS A 181 10.28 11.26 -12.31
CA LYS A 181 11.15 12.29 -11.75
C LYS A 181 11.36 12.06 -10.26
N TYR A 182 12.41 12.68 -9.71
CA TYR A 182 12.87 12.54 -8.34
C TYR A 182 13.19 13.90 -7.72
N GLY A 183 13.63 13.87 -6.46
CA GLY A 183 13.86 15.06 -5.64
C GLY A 183 12.77 15.27 -4.59
N ARG A 184 11.98 14.23 -4.27
CA ARG A 184 10.94 14.31 -3.23
C ARG A 184 11.55 14.54 -1.87
N VAL A 185 10.94 15.43 -1.09
CA VAL A 185 11.33 15.74 0.27
C VAL A 185 10.56 14.84 1.25
N ASP A 186 11.27 14.24 2.20
CA ASP A 186 10.64 13.49 3.28
C ASP A 186 9.92 14.43 4.27
N VAL A 187 8.76 14.00 4.77
CA VAL A 187 8.28 14.49 6.08
C VAL A 187 9.30 14.18 7.17
N THR A 188 9.22 14.81 8.34
CA THR A 188 10.25 14.67 9.39
C THR A 188 9.77 14.02 10.68
N ALA A 189 8.45 13.94 10.91
CA ALA A 189 7.88 13.44 12.15
C ALA A 189 6.54 12.72 11.90
N ALA A 190 6.18 11.80 12.79
CA ALA A 190 4.99 10.96 12.65
C ALA A 190 3.68 11.77 12.76
N GLU A 191 3.70 12.93 13.42
CA GLU A 191 2.55 13.85 13.51
C GLU A 191 2.18 14.47 12.16
N GLN A 192 3.05 14.29 11.15
CA GLN A 192 2.82 14.74 9.77
C GLN A 192 2.15 13.66 8.91
N CYS A 193 1.94 12.44 9.43
CA CYS A 193 1.22 11.40 8.72
C CYS A 193 -0.24 11.82 8.46
N PRO A 194 -0.80 11.49 7.29
CA PRO A 194 -2.21 11.68 7.00
C PRO A 194 -3.08 10.80 7.92
N PRO A 195 -4.35 11.17 8.16
CA PRO A 195 -5.27 10.32 8.89
C PRO A 195 -5.58 9.03 8.10
N GLU A 196 -5.94 7.97 8.83
CA GLU A 196 -6.49 6.74 8.24
C GLU A 196 -7.78 7.02 7.45
N GLY A 197 -8.09 6.14 6.49
CA GLY A 197 -9.34 6.17 5.71
C GLY A 197 -9.24 6.87 4.35
N ARG A 198 -8.05 7.35 3.97
CA ARG A 198 -7.83 7.91 2.62
C ARG A 198 -7.63 6.84 1.54
N LEU A 199 -7.14 5.65 1.89
CA LEU A 199 -6.92 4.55 0.95
C LEU A 199 -8.22 3.78 0.68
N PRO A 200 -8.37 3.15 -0.51
CA PRO A 200 -9.60 2.48 -0.87
C PRO A 200 -9.81 1.15 -0.12
N ASP A 201 -11.05 0.89 0.30
CA ASP A 201 -11.54 -0.46 0.62
C ASP A 201 -11.80 -1.28 -0.65
N ALA A 202 -11.60 -2.60 -0.57
CA ALA A 202 -11.81 -3.56 -1.65
C ALA A 202 -13.25 -4.10 -1.74
N GLY A 203 -14.02 -4.04 -0.65
CA GLY A 203 -15.40 -4.49 -0.56
C GLY A 203 -16.37 -3.45 0.02
N PRO A 204 -16.37 -2.20 -0.47
CA PRO A 204 -17.38 -1.21 -0.10
C PRO A 204 -18.76 -1.62 -0.62
N ARG A 205 -19.81 -0.96 -0.13
CA ARG A 205 -21.20 -1.22 -0.57
C ARG A 205 -21.42 -0.89 -2.05
N ASP A 206 -20.82 0.19 -2.52
CA ASP A 206 -20.85 0.62 -3.92
C ASP A 206 -19.40 0.76 -4.42
N PRO A 207 -18.84 -0.30 -5.03
CA PRO A 207 -17.44 -0.32 -5.43
C PRO A 207 -17.07 0.73 -6.48
N ALA A 208 -17.91 0.97 -7.49
CA ALA A 208 -17.60 1.92 -8.54
C ALA A 208 -17.61 3.35 -8.01
N GLU A 209 -18.62 3.71 -7.21
CA GLU A 209 -18.69 5.05 -6.60
C GLU A 209 -17.55 5.26 -5.60
N HIS A 210 -17.25 4.27 -4.75
CA HIS A 210 -16.13 4.36 -3.80
C HIS A 210 -14.78 4.56 -4.50
N LEU A 211 -14.54 3.87 -5.63
CA LEU A 211 -13.34 4.10 -6.44
C LEU A 211 -13.30 5.55 -6.95
N ARG A 212 -14.42 6.10 -7.44
CA ARG A 212 -14.49 7.51 -7.86
C ARG A 212 -14.24 8.45 -6.70
N GLU A 213 -14.88 8.26 -5.55
CA GLU A 213 -14.69 9.10 -4.36
C GLU A 213 -13.20 9.20 -3.99
N VAL A 214 -12.51 8.05 -3.93
CA VAL A 214 -11.10 7.96 -3.54
C VAL A 214 -10.17 8.56 -4.60
N PHE A 215 -10.32 8.18 -5.86
CA PHE A 215 -9.41 8.61 -6.92
C PHE A 215 -9.70 10.03 -7.43
N TYR A 216 -10.96 10.47 -7.41
CA TYR A 216 -11.29 11.86 -7.75
C TYR A 216 -10.77 12.82 -6.70
N ARG A 217 -10.72 12.41 -5.41
CA ARG A 217 -10.03 13.17 -4.35
C ARG A 217 -8.53 13.31 -4.65
N MET A 218 -7.91 12.28 -5.24
CA MET A 218 -6.52 12.33 -5.70
C MET A 218 -6.32 13.17 -6.98
N GLY A 219 -7.39 13.50 -7.70
CA GLY A 219 -7.32 14.19 -8.99
C GLY A 219 -7.03 13.27 -10.18
N LEU A 220 -7.36 11.99 -10.02
CA LEU A 220 -7.28 10.97 -11.06
C LEU A 220 -8.65 10.73 -11.69
N ASP A 221 -8.70 10.50 -13.00
CA ASP A 221 -9.94 10.28 -13.75
C ASP A 221 -10.29 8.78 -13.93
N ASP A 222 -11.43 8.49 -14.56
CA ASP A 222 -11.89 7.11 -14.81
C ASP A 222 -10.88 6.28 -15.62
N LYS A 223 -10.14 6.88 -16.56
CA LYS A 223 -9.12 6.17 -17.34
C LYS A 223 -7.96 5.77 -16.42
N GLU A 224 -7.51 6.70 -15.60
CA GLU A 224 -6.41 6.50 -14.65
C GLU A 224 -6.78 5.49 -13.55
N ILE A 225 -8.02 5.50 -13.06
CA ILE A 225 -8.56 4.48 -12.13
C ILE A 225 -8.38 3.07 -12.72
N VAL A 226 -8.86 2.87 -13.94
CA VAL A 226 -8.86 1.56 -14.59
C VAL A 226 -7.43 1.14 -14.93
N ALA A 227 -6.61 2.05 -15.49
CA ALA A 227 -5.22 1.76 -15.79
C ALA A 227 -4.44 1.35 -14.54
N LEU A 228 -4.51 2.13 -13.46
CA LEU A 228 -3.78 1.85 -12.21
C LEU A 228 -4.24 0.57 -11.53
N SER A 229 -5.53 0.23 -11.59
CA SER A 229 -6.04 -1.06 -11.10
C SER A 229 -5.40 -2.26 -11.82
N GLY A 230 -4.94 -2.06 -13.06
CA GLY A 230 -4.15 -3.04 -13.81
C GLY A 230 -2.86 -3.49 -13.10
N ALA A 231 -2.38 -2.75 -12.09
CA ALA A 231 -1.26 -3.18 -11.24
C ALA A 231 -1.54 -4.49 -10.50
N HIS A 232 -2.81 -4.87 -10.30
CA HIS A 232 -3.21 -6.18 -9.76
C HIS A 232 -2.79 -7.36 -10.67
N THR A 233 -2.30 -7.09 -11.89
CA THR A 233 -1.57 -8.09 -12.69
C THR A 233 -0.35 -8.66 -11.93
N LEU A 234 0.22 -7.87 -11.01
CA LEU A 234 1.26 -8.28 -10.08
C LEU A 234 0.70 -8.63 -8.70
N GLY A 235 1.17 -9.75 -8.17
CA GLY A 235 0.98 -10.14 -6.78
C GLY A 235 -0.34 -10.85 -6.48
N ARG A 236 -0.73 -10.74 -5.21
CA ARG A 236 -1.74 -11.60 -4.59
C ARG A 236 -2.24 -10.99 -3.28
N ALA A 237 -3.50 -11.24 -2.97
CA ALA A 237 -4.05 -10.95 -1.64
C ALA A 237 -3.75 -12.10 -0.67
N ARG A 238 -3.76 -11.76 0.62
CA ARG A 238 -3.55 -12.70 1.72
C ARG A 238 -4.58 -12.46 2.82
N PRO A 239 -5.25 -13.50 3.32
CA PRO A 239 -6.25 -13.33 4.37
C PRO A 239 -5.64 -12.84 5.70
N ASP A 240 -4.38 -13.16 5.99
CA ASP A 240 -3.64 -12.65 7.15
C ASP A 240 -3.19 -11.18 7.03
N ARG A 241 -3.39 -10.55 5.86
CA ARG A 241 -3.07 -9.14 5.61
C ARG A 241 -4.33 -8.32 5.41
N SER A 242 -4.96 -8.44 4.23
CA SER A 242 -6.14 -7.66 3.87
C SER A 242 -7.46 -8.34 4.27
N GLY A 243 -7.42 -9.60 4.70
CA GLY A 243 -8.64 -10.41 4.90
C GLY A 243 -9.17 -11.05 3.62
N TRP A 244 -8.59 -10.74 2.45
CA TRP A 244 -9.06 -11.22 1.15
C TRP A 244 -8.23 -12.38 0.59
N GLY A 245 -8.90 -13.20 -0.23
CA GLY A 245 -8.30 -14.31 -0.97
C GLY A 245 -8.15 -15.60 -0.16
N LYS A 246 -7.87 -16.69 -0.86
CA LYS A 246 -7.55 -17.99 -0.27
C LYS A 246 -6.16 -17.96 0.42
N PRO A 247 -5.93 -18.80 1.46
CA PRO A 247 -4.61 -18.91 2.09
C PRO A 247 -3.49 -19.33 1.13
N GLU A 248 -3.82 -20.10 0.09
CA GLU A 248 -2.93 -20.50 -1.00
C GLU A 248 -3.74 -21.02 -2.20
N THR A 249 -3.11 -21.09 -3.37
CA THR A 249 -3.66 -21.71 -4.58
C THR A 249 -2.60 -22.50 -5.34
N LYS A 250 -3.01 -23.22 -6.39
CA LYS A 250 -2.08 -23.90 -7.31
C LYS A 250 -1.03 -22.97 -7.94
N TYR A 251 -1.26 -21.66 -8.00
CA TYR A 251 -0.33 -20.68 -8.57
C TYR A 251 0.66 -20.09 -7.56
N THR A 252 0.39 -20.21 -6.26
CA THR A 252 1.10 -19.45 -5.22
C THR A 252 1.73 -20.34 -4.13
N LYS A 253 1.31 -21.61 -4.04
CA LYS A 253 1.75 -22.58 -3.02
C LYS A 253 3.24 -22.91 -3.06
N ASP A 254 3.89 -22.73 -4.21
CA ASP A 254 5.32 -23.05 -4.39
C ASP A 254 6.21 -21.79 -4.54
N GLY A 255 5.65 -20.59 -4.36
CA GLY A 255 6.37 -19.34 -4.60
C GLY A 255 6.53 -19.01 -6.10
N PRO A 256 7.59 -18.30 -6.52
CA PRO A 256 8.80 -17.96 -5.75
C PRO A 256 8.56 -16.90 -4.66
N GLY A 257 9.58 -16.60 -3.84
CA GLY A 257 9.43 -15.79 -2.63
C GLY A 257 8.61 -16.50 -1.54
N GLU A 258 7.93 -15.75 -0.68
CA GLU A 258 7.07 -16.33 0.36
C GLU A 258 5.83 -17.00 -0.25
N PRO A 259 5.57 -18.31 -0.09
CA PRO A 259 4.39 -18.97 -0.67
C PRO A 259 3.04 -18.52 -0.08
N GLY A 260 1.93 -18.89 -0.73
CA GLY A 260 0.56 -18.63 -0.26
C GLY A 260 -0.11 -17.35 -0.77
N GLY A 261 -1.35 -17.10 -0.40
CA GLY A 261 -2.23 -16.06 -0.95
C GLY A 261 -2.89 -16.46 -2.27
N GLN A 262 -3.73 -15.58 -2.81
CA GLN A 262 -4.44 -15.77 -4.06
C GLN A 262 -4.17 -14.60 -5.02
N SER A 263 -3.65 -14.92 -6.21
CA SER A 263 -3.34 -13.94 -7.25
C SER A 263 -4.54 -13.63 -8.14
N TRP A 264 -4.52 -12.46 -8.78
CA TRP A 264 -5.49 -12.11 -9.83
C TRP A 264 -5.15 -12.74 -11.17
N THR A 265 -3.86 -12.99 -11.42
CA THR A 265 -3.35 -13.59 -12.65
C THR A 265 -2.54 -14.86 -12.36
N VAL A 266 -2.39 -15.71 -13.36
CA VAL A 266 -1.48 -16.88 -13.28
C VAL A 266 -0.02 -16.41 -13.20
N GLY A 267 0.34 -15.46 -14.06
CA GLY A 267 1.68 -14.87 -14.14
C GLY A 267 1.87 -13.70 -13.18
N TRP A 268 1.61 -13.88 -11.89
CA TRP A 268 1.56 -12.80 -10.89
C TRP A 268 2.91 -12.08 -10.58
N LEU A 269 3.98 -12.41 -11.31
CA LEU A 269 5.26 -11.68 -11.31
C LEU A 269 5.60 -11.06 -12.67
N LYS A 270 4.70 -11.17 -13.64
CA LYS A 270 4.85 -10.58 -14.97
C LYS A 270 3.87 -9.43 -15.10
N PHE A 271 4.37 -8.26 -15.44
CA PHE A 271 3.53 -7.09 -15.68
C PHE A 271 3.05 -7.10 -17.13
N ASP A 272 1.80 -7.47 -17.35
CA ASP A 272 1.12 -7.39 -18.64
C ASP A 272 -0.39 -7.15 -18.47
N ASN A 273 -1.15 -7.14 -19.57
CA ASN A 273 -2.60 -6.91 -19.53
C ASN A 273 -3.44 -8.14 -19.14
N SER A 274 -2.83 -9.21 -18.61
CA SER A 274 -3.56 -10.43 -18.21
C SER A 274 -4.62 -10.16 -17.16
N TYR A 275 -4.40 -9.20 -16.24
CA TYR A 275 -5.43 -8.77 -15.29
C TYR A 275 -6.77 -8.47 -15.98
N PHE A 276 -6.77 -7.63 -17.01
CA PHE A 276 -8.02 -7.27 -17.70
C PHE A 276 -8.61 -8.45 -18.48
N LYS A 277 -7.77 -9.31 -19.06
CA LYS A 277 -8.22 -10.53 -19.75
C LYS A 277 -8.89 -11.51 -18.79
N ASP A 278 -8.24 -11.76 -17.66
CA ASP A 278 -8.71 -12.67 -16.62
C ASP A 278 -10.00 -12.14 -15.99
N MET A 279 -10.07 -10.84 -15.66
CA MET A 279 -11.29 -10.23 -15.13
C MET A 279 -12.44 -10.26 -16.14
N LYS A 280 -12.19 -9.95 -17.42
CA LYS A 280 -13.18 -10.05 -18.50
C LYS A 280 -13.71 -11.48 -18.63
N PHE A 281 -12.82 -12.47 -18.64
CA PHE A 281 -13.18 -13.88 -18.69
C PHE A 281 -14.02 -14.30 -17.48
N LEU A 282 -13.56 -13.98 -16.26
CA LEU A 282 -14.26 -14.34 -15.02
C LEU A 282 -15.64 -13.68 -14.92
N SER A 283 -15.79 -12.43 -15.37
CA SER A 283 -17.08 -11.72 -15.37
C SER A 283 -18.17 -12.40 -16.23
N GLN A 284 -17.78 -13.27 -17.16
CA GLN A 284 -18.70 -14.02 -18.03
C GLN A 284 -19.09 -15.39 -17.45
N LEU A 285 -18.38 -15.84 -16.41
CA LEU A 285 -18.65 -17.12 -15.76
C LEU A 285 -19.66 -16.98 -14.61
N PRO A 286 -20.47 -18.01 -14.33
CA PRO A 286 -21.21 -18.12 -13.08
C PRO A 286 -20.28 -18.10 -11.86
N SER A 287 -20.75 -17.55 -10.73
CA SER A 287 -19.91 -17.35 -9.54
C SER A 287 -19.26 -18.63 -8.97
N GLU A 288 -19.88 -19.79 -9.11
CA GLU A 288 -19.28 -21.05 -8.67
C GLU A 288 -18.09 -21.46 -9.55
N GLU A 289 -18.21 -21.30 -10.87
CA GLU A 289 -17.13 -21.59 -11.83
C GLU A 289 -15.96 -20.60 -11.69
N GLN A 290 -16.24 -19.34 -11.33
CA GLN A 290 -15.20 -18.35 -11.03
C GLN A 290 -14.31 -18.83 -9.86
N LYS A 291 -14.90 -19.39 -8.80
CA LYS A 291 -14.16 -19.86 -7.61
C LYS A 291 -13.22 -21.02 -7.90
N GLU A 292 -13.50 -21.80 -8.95
CA GLU A 292 -12.70 -22.93 -9.41
C GLU A 292 -11.45 -22.50 -10.20
N GLN A 293 -11.43 -21.27 -10.73
CA GLN A 293 -10.28 -20.77 -11.49
C GLN A 293 -9.06 -20.45 -10.61
N ASP A 294 -9.24 -20.36 -9.29
CA ASP A 294 -8.22 -19.96 -8.31
C ASP A 294 -7.64 -18.55 -8.52
N LEU A 295 -8.31 -17.72 -9.32
CA LEU A 295 -7.98 -16.31 -9.51
C LEU A 295 -8.88 -15.44 -8.62
N LEU A 296 -8.32 -14.38 -8.06
CA LEU A 296 -9.02 -13.46 -7.19
C LEU A 296 -9.80 -12.43 -8.01
N VAL A 297 -11.03 -12.13 -7.57
CA VAL A 297 -11.82 -10.99 -8.04
C VAL A 297 -12.36 -10.29 -6.79
N LEU A 298 -11.89 -9.08 -6.51
CA LEU A 298 -12.48 -8.24 -5.47
C LEU A 298 -13.72 -7.54 -6.02
N PRO A 299 -14.65 -7.10 -5.15
CA PRO A 299 -15.77 -6.25 -5.57
C PRO A 299 -15.32 -5.01 -6.35
N THR A 300 -14.21 -4.37 -5.96
CA THR A 300 -13.63 -3.24 -6.71
C THR A 300 -13.08 -3.65 -8.07
N ASP A 301 -12.57 -4.86 -8.26
CA ASP A 301 -12.10 -5.33 -9.57
C ASP A 301 -13.28 -5.64 -10.50
N ALA A 302 -14.32 -6.29 -9.98
CA ALA A 302 -15.55 -6.58 -10.72
C ALA A 302 -16.21 -5.29 -11.24
N ALA A 303 -16.20 -4.23 -10.42
CA ALA A 303 -16.73 -2.91 -10.76
C ALA A 303 -16.18 -2.35 -12.07
N LEU A 304 -14.94 -2.68 -12.45
CA LEU A 304 -14.31 -2.20 -13.69
C LEU A 304 -15.01 -2.74 -14.95
N PHE A 305 -15.69 -3.89 -14.87
CA PHE A 305 -16.42 -4.50 -15.98
C PHE A 305 -17.95 -4.35 -15.85
N GLU A 306 -18.43 -3.86 -14.71
CA GLU A 306 -19.85 -3.60 -14.43
C GLU A 306 -20.24 -2.14 -14.66
N ASP A 307 -19.37 -1.20 -14.27
CA ASP A 307 -19.62 0.24 -14.44
C ASP A 307 -19.53 0.65 -15.93
N PRO A 308 -20.51 1.42 -16.46
CA PRO A 308 -20.54 1.76 -17.88
C PRO A 308 -19.34 2.57 -18.39
N SER A 309 -18.70 3.39 -17.53
CA SER A 309 -17.56 4.23 -17.91
C SER A 309 -16.25 3.46 -17.79
N PHE A 310 -16.04 2.76 -16.65
CA PHE A 310 -14.83 1.97 -16.44
C PHE A 310 -14.69 0.85 -17.48
N LYS A 311 -15.81 0.21 -17.84
CA LYS A 311 -15.83 -0.89 -18.80
C LYS A 311 -15.22 -0.53 -20.15
N VAL A 312 -15.38 0.72 -20.60
CA VAL A 312 -14.80 1.20 -21.87
C VAL A 312 -13.27 1.05 -21.85
N TYR A 313 -12.63 1.42 -20.75
CA TYR A 313 -11.17 1.31 -20.61
C TYR A 313 -10.75 -0.12 -20.28
N ALA A 314 -11.51 -0.85 -19.47
CA ALA A 314 -11.18 -2.21 -19.07
C ALA A 314 -11.21 -3.16 -20.28
N GLU A 315 -12.21 -3.03 -21.15
CA GLU A 315 -12.29 -3.80 -22.41
C GLU A 315 -11.18 -3.39 -23.38
N LYS A 316 -10.88 -2.10 -23.51
CA LYS A 316 -9.75 -1.60 -24.31
C LYS A 316 -8.44 -2.25 -23.86
N TYR A 317 -8.14 -2.24 -22.56
CA TYR A 317 -6.88 -2.80 -22.04
C TYR A 317 -6.83 -4.32 -22.10
N ALA A 318 -7.95 -5.03 -22.05
CA ALA A 318 -7.98 -6.47 -22.28
C ALA A 318 -7.54 -6.85 -23.70
N GLU A 319 -7.82 -5.99 -24.69
CA GLU A 319 -7.55 -6.24 -26.11
C GLU A 319 -6.22 -5.65 -26.58
N ASP A 320 -5.79 -4.53 -26.00
CA ASP A 320 -4.63 -3.76 -26.42
C ASP A 320 -3.64 -3.54 -25.27
N GLN A 321 -2.55 -4.32 -25.30
CA GLN A 321 -1.47 -4.22 -24.32
C GLN A 321 -0.67 -2.92 -24.45
N GLU A 322 -0.47 -2.42 -25.67
CA GLU A 322 0.30 -1.19 -25.89
C GLU A 322 -0.45 0.02 -25.35
N ALA A 323 -1.78 0.07 -25.56
CA ALA A 323 -2.62 1.08 -24.96
C ALA A 323 -2.61 1.02 -23.43
N PHE A 324 -2.67 -0.19 -22.84
CA PHE A 324 -2.54 -0.37 -21.40
C PHE A 324 -1.19 0.16 -20.90
N PHE A 325 -0.08 -0.24 -21.53
CA PHE A 325 1.26 0.16 -21.12
C PHE A 325 1.45 1.68 -21.19
N LYS A 326 0.96 2.32 -22.26
CA LYS A 326 1.02 3.77 -22.41
C LYS A 326 0.23 4.48 -21.30
N ASP A 327 -1.03 4.13 -21.14
CA ASP A 327 -1.90 4.79 -20.15
C ASP A 327 -1.45 4.48 -18.70
N TYR A 328 -0.93 3.27 -18.44
CA TYR A 328 -0.37 2.89 -17.13
C TYR A 328 0.89 3.69 -16.80
N ALA A 329 1.83 3.84 -17.74
CA ALA A 329 3.06 4.60 -17.50
C ALA A 329 2.76 6.07 -17.18
N GLU A 330 1.82 6.69 -17.91
CA GLU A 330 1.37 8.07 -17.66
C GLU A 330 0.69 8.20 -16.29
N ALA A 331 -0.24 7.29 -15.97
CA ALA A 331 -0.98 7.32 -14.71
C ALA A 331 -0.09 7.03 -13.49
N HIS A 332 0.84 6.06 -13.60
CA HIS A 332 1.79 5.71 -12.52
C HIS A 332 2.75 6.87 -12.25
N ALA A 333 3.29 7.52 -13.29
CA ALA A 333 4.12 8.70 -13.13
C ALA A 333 3.36 9.83 -12.40
N LYS A 334 2.14 10.15 -12.86
CA LYS A 334 1.28 11.17 -12.23
C LYS A 334 0.99 10.84 -10.76
N LEU A 335 0.62 9.59 -10.47
CA LEU A 335 0.41 9.08 -9.12
C LEU A 335 1.65 9.27 -8.23
N SER A 336 2.83 8.91 -8.74
CA SER A 336 4.08 8.99 -7.97
C SER A 336 4.44 10.43 -7.56
N ASP A 337 3.88 11.43 -8.25
CA ASP A 337 4.11 12.85 -8.01
C ASP A 337 3.05 13.49 -7.09
N LEU A 338 1.93 12.80 -6.83
CA LEU A 338 0.82 13.37 -6.06
C LEU A 338 1.26 13.79 -4.66
N GLY A 339 0.93 15.02 -4.30
CA GLY A 339 1.18 15.59 -2.97
C GLY A 339 2.64 15.89 -2.64
N ALA A 340 3.60 15.34 -3.39
CA ALA A 340 5.01 15.50 -3.15
C ALA A 340 5.45 16.97 -3.16
N LYS A 341 6.47 17.27 -2.36
CA LYS A 341 7.26 18.49 -2.48
C LYS A 341 8.62 18.12 -3.06
N PHE A 342 9.03 18.79 -4.12
CA PHE A 342 10.32 18.56 -4.76
C PHE A 342 11.34 19.65 -4.41
N ASP A 343 12.61 19.28 -4.41
CA ASP A 343 13.76 20.20 -4.38
C ASP A 343 14.83 19.71 -5.40
N PRO A 344 15.08 20.42 -6.51
CA PRO A 344 14.44 21.68 -6.91
C PRO A 344 12.93 21.50 -7.19
N PRO A 345 12.11 22.58 -7.19
CA PRO A 345 10.65 22.50 -7.31
C PRO A 345 10.12 21.71 -8.51
N GLU A 346 10.86 21.71 -9.63
CA GLU A 346 10.57 20.95 -10.85
C GLU A 346 10.86 19.44 -10.72
N GLY A 347 11.68 19.04 -9.74
CA GLY A 347 12.29 17.71 -9.66
C GLY A 347 13.39 17.51 -10.70
N PHE A 348 13.96 16.31 -10.75
CA PHE A 348 14.97 15.94 -11.76
C PHE A 348 14.78 14.52 -12.28
N SER A 349 15.21 14.27 -13.52
CA SER A 349 15.21 12.95 -14.16
C SER A 349 16.58 12.28 -13.95
N LEU A 350 16.60 10.95 -13.84
CA LEU A 350 17.85 10.19 -13.75
C LEU A 350 18.45 9.84 -15.12
N ASP A 351 17.66 9.94 -16.18
CA ASP A 351 18.02 9.45 -17.51
C ASP A 351 18.56 10.57 -18.44
N ASP A 352 18.41 11.84 -18.04
CA ASP A 352 18.82 13.00 -18.85
C ASP A 352 20.35 13.13 -19.01
N ASP A 353 21.12 12.52 -18.11
CA ASP A 353 22.59 12.53 -18.12
C ASP A 353 23.23 11.64 -19.21
N MET A 354 22.45 10.84 -19.95
CA MET A 354 23.00 9.96 -21.00
C MET A 354 23.24 10.65 -22.34
N SER A 355 22.91 11.94 -22.51
CA SER A 355 23.11 12.66 -23.78
C SER A 355 24.16 13.78 -23.77
N ALA A 356 24.86 14.02 -22.65
CA ALA A 356 25.83 15.11 -22.56
C ALA A 356 27.28 14.62 -22.41
N ALA A 357 27.75 13.82 -23.38
CA ALA A 357 29.17 13.88 -23.73
C ALA A 357 29.33 15.04 -24.72
N PRO A 358 30.20 16.04 -24.47
CA PRO A 358 30.39 17.12 -25.41
C PRO A 358 31.05 16.55 -26.67
N ALA A 359 30.29 16.48 -27.76
CA ALA A 359 30.86 16.25 -29.07
C ALA A 359 31.71 17.48 -29.42
N ASP A 360 33.02 17.28 -29.47
CA ASP A 360 33.96 18.27 -29.96
C ASP A 360 33.50 18.84 -31.30
N GLU A 361 33.55 20.16 -31.35
CA GLU A 361 33.27 21.03 -32.48
C GLU A 361 34.00 20.56 -33.75
N LYS A 362 33.24 20.11 -34.75
CA LYS A 362 33.68 20.09 -36.14
C LYS A 362 32.62 20.69 -37.05
N THR A 363 33.02 21.80 -37.64
CA THR A 363 32.41 22.53 -38.74
C THR A 363 32.16 21.57 -39.90
N GLU A 364 30.92 21.47 -40.39
CA GLU A 364 30.65 20.85 -41.70
C GLU A 364 30.01 21.88 -42.64
N GLU A 365 30.79 22.22 -43.67
CA GLU A 365 30.32 22.81 -44.91
C GLU A 365 29.43 21.83 -45.66
N ALA A 366 28.36 22.37 -46.24
CA ALA A 366 27.39 21.64 -47.03
C ALA A 366 27.99 21.08 -48.33
N ILE A 367 27.75 19.79 -48.59
CA ILE A 367 27.77 19.25 -49.95
C ILE A 367 26.70 18.18 -50.10
N SER A 368 25.75 18.46 -51.00
CA SER A 368 24.69 17.57 -51.45
C SER A 368 25.25 16.42 -52.29
N PHE A 369 24.82 15.18 -52.06
CA PHE A 369 24.81 14.16 -53.11
C PHE A 369 23.64 13.18 -52.96
N VAL A 370 23.28 12.64 -54.12
CA VAL A 370 21.97 12.13 -54.54
C VAL A 370 21.70 10.70 -54.09
N ALA A 371 20.42 10.38 -53.91
CA ALA A 371 19.86 9.07 -53.61
C ALA A 371 20.22 7.99 -54.65
N ALA A 372 20.51 6.78 -54.18
CA ALA A 372 20.48 5.55 -54.97
C ALA A 372 19.94 4.39 -54.12
N ALA A 373 18.97 3.67 -54.69
CA ALA A 373 18.21 2.57 -54.09
C ALA A 373 19.07 1.29 -53.86
N PRO A 374 18.67 0.40 -52.93
CA PRO A 374 19.40 -0.84 -52.66
C PRO A 374 19.08 -1.92 -53.72
N PRO A 375 20.08 -2.74 -54.13
CA PRO A 375 19.85 -3.91 -54.98
C PRO A 375 19.40 -5.14 -54.16
N PRO A 376 18.81 -6.17 -54.82
CA PRO A 376 17.99 -7.19 -54.17
C PRO A 376 18.79 -8.33 -53.54
N VAL A 377 18.17 -8.92 -52.52
CA VAL A 377 18.58 -10.12 -51.78
C VAL A 377 18.54 -11.36 -52.68
N ALA A 378 19.57 -12.21 -52.60
CA ALA A 378 19.60 -13.57 -53.12
C ALA A 378 19.93 -14.55 -51.98
N PRO A 379 19.45 -15.81 -52.04
CA PRO A 379 19.20 -16.64 -50.85
C PRO A 379 20.45 -17.41 -50.39
N GLU A 380 20.64 -17.51 -49.07
CA GLU A 380 21.64 -18.38 -48.46
C GLU A 380 21.13 -19.83 -48.28
N PRO A 381 22.01 -20.84 -48.35
CA PRO A 381 21.64 -22.25 -48.40
C PRO A 381 21.43 -22.88 -47.02
N GLU A 382 20.48 -23.82 -46.93
CA GLU A 382 20.28 -24.69 -45.75
C GLU A 382 21.50 -25.57 -45.46
N PRO A 383 21.86 -25.78 -44.19
CA PRO A 383 22.66 -26.93 -43.78
C PRO A 383 21.81 -28.02 -43.10
N ALA A 384 22.21 -29.25 -43.40
CA ALA A 384 21.53 -30.52 -43.19
C ALA A 384 21.34 -30.97 -41.73
N ALA A 385 20.39 -31.90 -41.57
CA ALA A 385 20.01 -32.58 -40.35
C ALA A 385 21.01 -33.65 -39.87
N GLU A 386 21.07 -33.85 -38.54
CA GLU A 386 21.04 -35.11 -37.75
C GLU A 386 21.86 -35.00 -36.44
N PRO A 387 21.66 -35.85 -35.39
CA PRO A 387 20.61 -36.85 -35.16
C PRO A 387 19.90 -36.76 -33.78
N THR A 388 18.81 -37.51 -33.66
CA THR A 388 18.00 -37.80 -32.45
C THR A 388 18.72 -38.65 -31.40
N PRO A 389 18.44 -38.48 -30.08
CA PRO A 389 18.80 -39.47 -29.07
C PRO A 389 17.68 -40.52 -28.88
N GLU A 390 18.02 -41.79 -29.07
CA GLU A 390 17.21 -42.97 -28.71
C GLU A 390 17.50 -43.45 -27.26
N PRO A 391 16.64 -44.30 -26.66
CA PRO A 391 16.37 -44.33 -25.23
C PRO A 391 17.28 -45.30 -24.45
N VAL A 392 17.65 -44.92 -23.23
CA VAL A 392 18.31 -45.82 -22.27
C VAL A 392 17.27 -46.68 -21.55
N ALA A 393 17.35 -47.98 -21.81
CA ALA A 393 16.55 -49.03 -21.21
C ALA A 393 16.95 -49.34 -19.76
N ALA A 394 15.95 -49.86 -19.05
CA ALA A 394 15.95 -50.30 -17.67
C ALA A 394 17.00 -51.38 -17.34
N ALA A 395 17.56 -51.29 -16.14
CA ALA A 395 18.19 -52.41 -15.44
C ALA A 395 17.33 -52.78 -14.22
N VAL A 396 16.81 -54.00 -14.24
CA VAL A 396 16.14 -54.68 -13.12
C VAL A 396 17.20 -55.49 -12.36
N ALA A 397 17.26 -55.34 -11.04
CA ALA A 397 17.82 -56.34 -10.14
C ALA A 397 16.94 -56.45 -8.89
N THR A 398 16.52 -57.69 -8.64
CA THR A 398 15.57 -58.19 -7.65
C THR A 398 16.19 -58.45 -6.27
N ALA A 399 15.42 -58.22 -5.19
CA ALA A 399 15.40 -58.91 -3.88
C ALA A 399 14.71 -57.97 -2.87
N THR A 400 13.81 -58.33 -1.95
CA THR A 400 13.22 -59.57 -1.44
C THR A 400 11.98 -59.15 -0.62
N VAL A 401 10.96 -60.00 -0.57
CA VAL A 401 9.82 -59.88 0.35
C VAL A 401 10.27 -60.27 1.75
N ASP A 402 9.91 -59.48 2.76
CA ASP A 402 9.69 -59.96 4.14
C ASP A 402 8.65 -59.07 4.85
N ASP A 403 7.71 -59.74 5.52
CA ASP A 403 6.54 -59.24 6.23
C ASP A 403 6.90 -58.48 7.53
N ASN A 404 6.22 -57.34 7.81
CA ASN A 404 5.61 -57.06 9.12
C ASN A 404 4.86 -55.71 9.19
N ASN A 405 3.54 -55.80 9.30
CA ASN A 405 2.66 -55.18 10.31
C ASN A 405 2.84 -53.71 10.76
N GLY A 406 1.92 -52.84 10.31
CA GLY A 406 1.14 -51.87 11.11
C GLY A 406 1.85 -50.75 11.92
N ALA A 407 1.72 -49.49 11.46
CA ALA A 407 1.24 -48.33 12.24
C ALA A 407 1.36 -47.03 11.40
N ALA A 408 0.30 -46.20 11.41
CA ALA A 408 0.32 -44.86 10.82
C ALA A 408 1.26 -43.91 11.60
N PRO A 409 1.95 -42.95 10.94
CA PRO A 409 2.80 -42.00 11.65
C PRO A 409 1.92 -41.00 12.43
N GLN A 410 2.12 -40.97 13.75
CA GLN A 410 1.52 -39.98 14.65
C GLN A 410 2.13 -38.59 14.40
N PRO A 411 1.36 -37.49 14.54
CA PRO A 411 1.88 -36.14 14.39
C PRO A 411 2.82 -35.80 15.56
N GLU A 412 4.01 -35.30 15.25
CA GLU A 412 4.94 -34.82 16.27
C GLU A 412 4.39 -33.58 17.00
N PRO A 413 4.61 -33.46 18.33
CA PRO A 413 4.14 -32.32 19.09
C PRO A 413 4.88 -31.03 18.71
N PHE A 414 4.13 -29.96 18.52
CA PHE A 414 4.62 -28.62 18.20
C PHE A 414 5.59 -28.11 19.28
N VAL A 415 6.87 -27.91 18.91
CA VAL A 415 7.89 -27.30 19.79
C VAL A 415 8.09 -25.84 19.38
N ALA A 416 7.42 -24.93 20.09
CA ALA A 416 7.45 -23.48 19.86
C ALA A 416 8.86 -22.85 19.85
N ALA A 417 9.87 -23.54 20.39
CA ALA A 417 11.24 -23.05 20.46
C ALA A 417 11.97 -22.96 19.09
N LYS A 418 11.49 -23.66 18.05
CA LYS A 418 12.12 -23.61 16.71
C LYS A 418 11.76 -22.36 15.89
N TYR A 419 10.77 -21.57 16.32
CA TYR A 419 10.23 -20.44 15.55
C TYR A 419 10.45 -19.06 16.19
N SER A 420 11.27 -18.97 17.25
CA SER A 420 11.57 -17.69 17.93
C SER A 420 13.01 -17.27 17.67
N TYR A 421 13.23 -16.44 16.65
CA TYR A 421 14.48 -15.69 16.50
C TYR A 421 14.30 -14.30 17.10
N GLY A 422 15.12 -13.99 18.12
CA GLY A 422 15.21 -12.66 18.75
C GLY A 422 14.43 -12.52 20.05
N LYS A 423 14.82 -13.21 21.13
CA LYS A 423 14.36 -12.86 22.49
C LYS A 423 15.31 -11.83 23.10
N ARG A 424 14.79 -10.63 23.41
CA ARG A 424 15.23 -9.93 24.64
C ARG A 424 14.69 -10.77 25.79
N GLU A 425 15.56 -11.45 26.53
CA GLU A 425 15.13 -12.08 27.76
C GLU A 425 14.50 -11.03 28.68
N LEU A 426 13.32 -11.36 29.23
CA LEU A 426 12.70 -10.55 30.27
C LEU A 426 13.71 -10.37 31.42
N SER A 427 13.84 -9.15 31.94
CA SER A 427 14.71 -8.93 33.10
C SER A 427 14.27 -9.82 34.26
N GLU A 428 15.21 -10.24 35.11
CA GLU A 428 14.92 -11.05 36.30
C GLU A 428 13.87 -10.39 37.20
N SER A 429 13.83 -9.05 37.22
CA SER A 429 12.79 -8.27 37.91
C SER A 429 11.39 -8.42 37.31
N MET A 430 11.26 -8.48 35.98
CA MET A 430 9.97 -8.76 35.32
C MET A 430 9.56 -10.21 35.53
N LYS A 431 10.50 -11.16 35.44
CA LYS A 431 10.23 -12.57 35.72
C LYS A 431 9.73 -12.78 37.15
N GLN A 432 10.36 -12.12 38.15
CA GLN A 432 9.92 -12.17 39.54
C GLN A 432 8.54 -11.54 39.75
N ARG A 433 8.25 -10.40 39.09
CA ARG A 433 6.96 -9.73 39.21
C ARG A 433 5.82 -10.56 38.61
N ILE A 434 6.04 -11.13 37.43
CA ILE A 434 5.08 -12.03 36.78
C ILE A 434 4.84 -13.28 37.64
N ARG A 435 5.89 -13.83 38.25
CA ARG A 435 5.75 -14.97 39.18
C ARG A 435 4.97 -14.60 40.43
N ALA A 436 5.25 -13.45 41.04
CA ALA A 436 4.52 -12.97 42.21
C ALA A 436 3.04 -12.70 41.90
N GLU A 437 2.72 -12.17 40.71
CA GLU A 437 1.34 -12.01 40.26
C GLU A 437 0.68 -13.37 40.02
N TYR A 438 1.35 -14.30 39.34
CA TYR A 438 0.85 -15.66 39.08
C TYR A 438 0.55 -16.44 40.37
N GLU A 439 1.44 -16.36 41.36
CA GLU A 439 1.25 -16.94 42.69
C GLU A 439 0.13 -16.23 43.47
N GLY A 440 0.01 -14.90 43.31
CA GLY A 440 -1.08 -14.10 43.89
C GLY A 440 -2.46 -14.48 43.38
N PHE A 441 -2.56 -15.00 42.15
CA PHE A 441 -3.79 -15.56 41.57
C PHE A 441 -3.99 -17.05 41.88
N GLY A 442 -3.16 -17.64 42.74
CA GLY A 442 -3.29 -19.03 43.18
C GLY A 442 -2.73 -20.08 42.23
N GLY A 443 -1.93 -19.67 41.24
CA GLY A 443 -1.16 -20.57 40.38
C GLY A 443 0.15 -21.01 41.04
N SER A 444 0.58 -22.25 40.78
CA SER A 444 1.93 -22.71 41.11
C SER A 444 2.45 -23.66 40.03
N PRO A 445 3.77 -23.95 39.99
CA PRO A 445 4.34 -24.91 39.03
C PRO A 445 3.66 -26.29 39.07
N ASP A 446 3.14 -26.68 40.23
CA ASP A 446 2.47 -27.98 40.46
C ASP A 446 0.94 -27.87 40.51
N LYS A 447 0.39 -26.65 40.35
CA LYS A 447 -1.05 -26.38 40.37
C LYS A 447 -1.40 -25.37 39.26
N PRO A 448 -1.60 -25.83 38.01
CA PRO A 448 -2.09 -24.98 36.95
C PRO A 448 -3.47 -24.41 37.33
N MET A 449 -3.69 -23.12 37.06
CA MET A 449 -4.92 -22.43 37.45
C MET A 449 -6.16 -23.11 36.85
N GLN A 450 -7.06 -23.57 37.73
CA GLN A 450 -8.32 -24.22 37.38
C GLN A 450 -9.42 -23.17 37.15
N SER A 451 -9.35 -22.43 36.04
CA SER A 451 -10.52 -21.89 35.31
C SER A 451 -10.08 -20.96 34.18
N ASN A 452 -10.85 -20.95 33.09
CA ASN A 452 -10.64 -20.12 31.90
C ASN A 452 -10.91 -18.64 32.21
N TYR A 453 -9.95 -17.96 32.84
CA TYR A 453 -10.00 -16.50 33.06
C TYR A 453 -10.29 -15.74 31.76
N PHE A 454 -9.73 -16.20 30.65
CA PHE A 454 -9.98 -15.65 29.33
C PHE A 454 -11.47 -15.72 28.92
N LEU A 455 -12.12 -16.86 29.19
CA LEU A 455 -13.55 -17.04 28.89
C LEU A 455 -14.42 -16.17 29.80
N ASN A 456 -14.08 -16.07 31.09
CA ASN A 456 -14.80 -15.21 32.04
C ASN A 456 -14.65 -13.73 31.70
N ILE A 457 -13.47 -13.29 31.26
CA ILE A 457 -13.23 -11.92 30.79
C ILE A 457 -14.03 -11.64 29.52
N MET A 458 -14.05 -12.56 28.56
CA MET A 458 -14.85 -12.42 27.33
C MET A 458 -16.34 -12.33 27.61
N ILE A 459 -16.87 -13.15 28.53
CA ILE A 459 -18.28 -13.10 28.93
C ILE A 459 -18.63 -11.76 29.60
N LEU A 460 -17.72 -11.23 30.43
CA LEU A 460 -17.93 -9.96 31.13
C LEU A 460 -17.89 -8.76 30.16
N ILE A 461 -16.98 -8.78 29.18
CA ILE A 461 -16.91 -7.78 28.11
C ILE A 461 -18.18 -7.83 27.24
N ALA A 462 -18.63 -9.04 26.86
CA ALA A 462 -19.85 -9.21 26.08
C ALA A 462 -21.11 -8.70 26.84
N GLY A 463 -21.19 -8.97 28.15
CA GLY A 463 -22.26 -8.46 29.00
C GLY A 463 -22.26 -6.93 29.12
N LEU A 464 -21.09 -6.31 29.27
CA LEU A 464 -20.95 -4.86 29.30
C LEU A 464 -21.33 -4.22 27.95
N ALA A 465 -20.88 -4.80 26.84
CA ALA A 465 -21.20 -4.33 25.49
C ALA A 465 -22.72 -4.35 25.21
N PHE A 466 -23.42 -5.40 25.67
CA PHE A 466 -24.86 -5.51 25.56
C PHE A 466 -25.62 -4.51 26.45
N LEU A 467 -25.12 -4.26 27.66
CA LEU A 467 -25.67 -3.24 28.55
C LEU A 467 -25.49 -1.83 27.98
N THR A 468 -24.34 -1.54 27.38
CA THR A 468 -24.10 -0.26 26.71
C THR A 468 -24.94 -0.09 25.44
N SER A 469 -25.30 -1.16 24.73
CA SER A 469 -26.20 -1.03 23.57
C SER A 469 -27.66 -0.78 23.95
N LEU A 470 -28.07 -1.12 25.18
CA LEU A 470 -29.43 -0.87 25.69
C LEU A 470 -29.60 0.52 26.30
N VAL A 471 -28.51 1.10 26.82
CA VAL A 471 -28.48 2.46 27.36
C VAL A 471 -27.78 3.36 26.35
N GLY A 472 -28.48 3.65 25.24
CA GLY A 472 -27.93 4.41 24.13
C GLY A 472 -27.31 5.74 24.58
N ASN A 473 -25.99 5.84 24.43
CA ASN A 473 -25.22 7.08 24.45
C ASN A 473 -24.08 6.94 23.45
#